data_AF-A0A6C0DL18-F1
#
_entry.id   AF-A0A6C0DL18-F1
#
_cell.length_a   1.000
_cell.length_b   1.000
_cell.length_c   1.000
_cell.angle_alpha   90.00
_cell.angle_beta   90.00
_cell.angle_gamma   90.00
#
_symmetry.space_group_name_H-M   'P 1'
#
loop_
_entity.id
_entity.type
_entity.pdbx_description
1 polymer ?
#
loop_
_entity_poly.entity_id
_entity_poly.type
_entity_poly.pdbx_seq_one_letter_code
_entity_poly.pdbx_strand_id
1 'polypeptide(L)'
;MEIKNYQDVTRKFCCEYCNFNTCRKNDYNRHLSTRKHILSSKTSKTGELEIKIHQNVTKSAFTPLPDTILHLSSLNVPIVGVELNDESSRIYASSMRKDINLQVYKCNNCSYSTHDKSNYNKHLSSQKHINIFNNIQKNNTCDICNKTFITNSGLYKHKKKCNKTGKKGTKPKEIEQIENTFFDINDNTTPSFTPALFMEVLKQSKELQEVLFEQNRELQNKLLEKDSELQNKLLEQNAEHHKQIIELTSKQIGNTNINSHNTNNNQFNLQFFLNETCKHAINIGDFVNSLQVQIADLEKTGRLGYVEGISGIFLRGLKELDYTMRPIHCTDLKRETVYVKDENSWERDDDEKAKLKLAIQRVARKNMRTLPRWQAENPDFKILDTKENDAYLKIALNSMGGQNDEEHDKYVEKILRNVLKEVVIEKK
;
A
#
# COMPACT_ATOMS: atom_id res chain seq x y z
N MET A 1 -17.36 36.57 13.77
CA MET A 1 -15.97 36.43 14.22
C MET A 1 -15.68 34.95 14.39
N GLU A 2 -14.99 34.38 13.41
CA GLU A 2 -14.60 32.97 13.41
C GLU A 2 -13.38 32.78 14.33
N ILE A 3 -13.47 31.79 15.21
CA ILE A 3 -12.38 31.41 16.13
C ILE A 3 -11.51 30.38 15.40
N LYS A 4 -10.25 30.75 15.11
CA LYS A 4 -9.23 29.85 14.56
C LYS A 4 -8.80 28.84 15.63
N ASN A 5 -8.84 27.56 15.28
CA ASN A 5 -8.38 26.45 16.13
C ASN A 5 -6.88 26.18 15.85
N TYR A 6 -6.05 26.36 16.89
CA TYR A 6 -4.59 26.15 16.86
C TYR A 6 -4.29 24.67 17.13
N GLN A 7 -3.63 23.97 16.21
CA GLN A 7 -3.24 22.58 16.38
C GLN A 7 -1.89 22.47 17.12
N ASP A 8 -1.93 21.80 18.27
CA ASP A 8 -0.79 21.50 19.14
C ASP A 8 0.05 20.34 18.58
N VAL A 9 1.31 20.63 18.21
CA VAL A 9 2.24 19.68 17.58
C VAL A 9 2.95 18.87 18.67
N THR A 10 2.48 17.65 18.92
CA THR A 10 3.14 16.73 19.86
C THR A 10 4.47 16.20 19.30
N ARG A 11 5.59 16.47 20.00
CA ARG A 11 6.94 15.99 19.63
C ARG A 11 7.03 14.46 19.73
N LYS A 12 7.57 13.80 18.70
CA LYS A 12 7.76 12.33 18.64
C LYS A 12 9.25 11.96 18.82
N PHE A 13 9.51 10.91 19.61
CA PHE A 13 10.83 10.31 19.83
C PHE A 13 10.90 8.95 19.14
N CYS A 14 11.90 8.74 18.27
CA CYS A 14 12.05 7.54 17.46
C CYS A 14 13.43 6.93 17.71
N CYS A 15 13.49 5.60 17.83
CA CYS A 15 14.73 4.88 18.02
C CYS A 15 15.41 4.62 16.68
N GLU A 16 16.72 4.89 16.60
CA GLU A 16 17.50 4.73 15.37
C GLU A 16 17.86 3.27 15.07
N TYR A 17 17.79 2.39 16.07
CA TYR A 17 18.26 1.00 15.96
C TYR A 17 17.13 -0.04 15.96
N CYS A 18 15.86 0.39 16.11
CA CYS A 18 14.71 -0.51 16.01
C CYS A 18 13.40 0.26 15.79
N ASN A 19 12.30 -0.46 15.53
CA ASN A 19 10.98 0.10 15.21
C ASN A 19 10.23 0.72 16.40
N PHE A 20 10.92 1.06 17.50
CA PHE A 20 10.30 1.67 18.67
C PHE A 20 10.14 3.18 18.47
N ASN A 21 8.91 3.70 18.62
CA ASN A 21 8.63 5.14 18.64
C ASN A 21 7.61 5.47 19.74
N THR A 22 7.69 6.68 20.28
CA THR A 22 6.79 7.17 21.33
C THR A 22 6.73 8.69 21.34
N CYS A 23 5.60 9.27 21.73
CA CYS A 23 5.50 10.72 21.99
C CYS A 23 6.00 11.11 23.38
N ARG A 24 6.41 10.15 24.22
CA ARG A 24 6.83 10.37 25.60
C ARG A 24 8.32 10.09 25.78
N LYS A 25 9.10 11.13 26.11
CA LYS A 25 10.54 11.04 26.33
C LYS A 25 10.94 9.96 27.36
N ASN A 26 10.14 9.78 28.41
CA ASN A 26 10.41 8.78 29.45
C ASN A 26 10.31 7.34 28.92
N ASP A 27 9.33 7.07 28.05
CA ASP A 27 9.18 5.75 27.43
C ASP A 27 10.31 5.50 26.41
N TYR A 28 10.81 6.54 25.76
CA TYR A 28 11.95 6.49 24.85
C TYR A 28 13.25 6.17 25.60
N ASN A 29 13.54 6.89 26.68
CA ASN A 29 14.72 6.65 27.51
C ASN A 29 14.68 5.25 28.14
N ARG A 30 13.51 4.80 28.61
CA ARG A 30 13.33 3.43 29.12
C ARG A 30 13.55 2.38 28.03
N HIS A 31 13.16 2.67 26.79
CA HIS A 31 13.42 1.78 25.67
C HIS A 31 14.93 1.64 25.39
N LEU A 32 15.68 2.76 25.38
CA LEU A 32 17.13 2.75 25.16
C LEU A 32 17.91 1.95 26.22
N SER A 33 17.38 1.86 27.44
CA SER A 33 17.99 1.07 28.53
C SER A 33 17.59 -0.41 28.55
N THR A 34 16.70 -0.86 27.66
CA THR A 34 16.31 -2.29 27.63
C THR A 34 17.46 -3.18 27.15
N ARG A 35 17.65 -4.33 27.81
CA ARG A 35 18.66 -5.33 27.44
C ARG A 35 18.56 -5.74 25.95
N LYS A 36 17.35 -5.82 25.40
CA LYS A 36 17.09 -6.13 23.99
C LYS A 36 17.62 -5.02 23.05
N HIS A 37 17.41 -3.75 23.40
CA HIS A 37 17.93 -2.63 22.63
C HIS A 37 19.46 -2.53 22.73
N ILE A 38 20.03 -2.69 23.92
CA ILE A 38 21.48 -2.65 24.14
C ILE A 38 22.22 -3.76 23.38
N LEU A 39 21.63 -4.95 23.29
CA LEU A 39 22.21 -6.05 22.49
C LEU A 39 22.11 -5.77 20.99
N SER A 40 20.98 -5.21 20.54
CA SER A 40 20.75 -4.84 19.14
C SER A 40 21.59 -3.66 18.66
N SER A 41 22.02 -2.76 19.55
CA SER A 41 22.89 -1.62 19.20
C SER A 41 24.39 -1.97 19.24
N LYS A 42 24.78 -3.05 19.94
CA LYS A 42 26.18 -3.52 20.00
C LYS A 42 26.59 -4.36 18.80
N THR A 43 25.67 -5.07 18.15
CA THR A 43 25.96 -5.87 16.94
C THR A 43 26.29 -5.02 15.71
N SER A 44 26.12 -3.70 15.78
CA SER A 44 26.48 -2.75 14.73
C SER A 44 27.79 -1.98 14.99
N LYS A 45 28.56 -2.34 16.04
CA LYS A 45 29.83 -1.68 16.39
C LYS A 45 30.91 -2.69 16.80
N THR A 46 31.73 -3.13 15.84
CA THR A 46 33.14 -3.43 16.09
C THR A 46 33.96 -2.31 15.47
N GLY A 47 34.50 -1.45 16.33
CA GLY A 47 35.19 -0.21 16.00
C GLY A 47 35.09 0.77 17.17
N GLU A 48 35.75 0.39 18.27
CA GLU A 48 36.14 1.13 19.49
C GLU A 48 35.24 2.24 20.08
N LEU A 49 34.89 2.02 21.34
CA LEU A 49 34.49 3.02 22.32
C LEU A 49 35.75 3.70 22.89
N GLU A 50 35.89 5.01 22.72
CA GLU A 50 36.52 5.85 23.74
C GLU A 50 35.54 6.92 24.22
N ILE A 51 35.15 6.79 25.48
CA ILE A 51 34.58 7.86 26.29
C ILE A 51 35.76 8.73 26.73
N LYS A 52 35.81 9.99 26.31
CA LYS A 52 36.69 11.00 26.93
C LYS A 52 35.85 12.04 27.67
N ILE A 53 35.74 11.79 28.99
CA ILE A 53 35.53 12.83 30.00
C ILE A 53 36.90 13.51 30.19
N HIS A 54 36.94 14.85 30.11
CA HIS A 54 38.12 15.62 30.44
C HIS A 54 38.54 15.38 31.90
N GLN A 55 39.81 14.99 32.11
CA GLN A 55 40.72 15.57 33.11
C GLN A 55 42.18 15.12 32.86
N ASN A 56 43.05 16.13 32.91
CA ASN A 56 44.51 16.26 32.73
C ASN A 56 45.49 15.07 32.94
N VAL A 57 46.65 15.22 32.24
CA VAL A 57 48.06 14.99 32.66
C VAL A 57 48.91 14.05 31.74
N THR A 58 49.83 14.70 31.00
CA THR A 58 51.20 14.36 30.49
C THR A 58 51.54 13.19 29.52
N LYS A 59 52.05 13.63 28.35
CA LYS A 59 53.33 13.35 27.63
C LYS A 59 53.74 11.94 27.10
N SER A 60 54.07 11.96 25.79
CA SER A 60 55.14 11.26 25.02
C SER A 60 54.86 9.80 24.61
N ALA A 61 55.28 9.22 23.46
CA ALA A 61 56.15 9.61 22.33
C ALA A 61 55.93 8.68 21.08
N PHE A 62 56.16 9.24 19.87
CA PHE A 62 56.86 8.70 18.67
C PHE A 62 56.61 7.32 18.00
N THR A 63 56.03 7.37 16.77
CA THR A 63 56.49 6.82 15.43
C THR A 63 56.51 5.29 15.12
N PRO A 64 56.72 4.80 13.85
CA PRO A 64 55.64 4.44 12.90
C PRO A 64 55.84 3.07 12.14
N LEU A 65 54.89 2.74 11.25
CA LEU A 65 54.84 1.86 10.03
C LEU A 65 56.14 1.17 9.51
N PRO A 66 56.06 0.02 8.78
CA PRO A 66 55.83 0.08 7.32
C PRO A 66 55.15 -1.12 6.60
N ASP A 67 54.95 -0.88 5.30
CA ASP A 67 54.30 -1.59 4.19
C ASP A 67 54.73 -3.04 3.87
N THR A 68 53.87 -3.78 3.16
CA THR A 68 54.27 -4.47 1.89
C THR A 68 53.10 -4.97 1.04
N ILE A 69 53.30 -4.82 -0.26
CA ILE A 69 52.50 -5.22 -1.44
C ILE A 69 52.59 -6.74 -1.66
N LEU A 70 51.55 -7.39 -2.22
CA LEU A 70 51.68 -8.29 -3.39
C LEU A 70 50.33 -8.77 -3.98
N HIS A 71 50.39 -8.84 -5.31
CA HIS A 71 49.41 -9.20 -6.32
C HIS A 71 49.26 -10.73 -6.43
N LEU A 72 48.06 -11.28 -6.65
CA LEU A 72 47.88 -12.55 -7.37
C LEU A 72 46.43 -12.77 -7.86
N SER A 73 46.37 -13.11 -9.14
CA SER A 73 45.24 -13.38 -10.00
C SER A 73 44.68 -14.80 -9.86
N SER A 74 43.38 -14.93 -10.13
CA SER A 74 42.74 -16.05 -10.84
C SER A 74 42.87 -17.46 -10.27
N LEU A 75 41.85 -17.92 -9.54
CA LEU A 75 41.40 -19.31 -9.58
C LEU A 75 39.87 -19.38 -9.64
N ASN A 76 39.40 -20.07 -10.67
CA ASN A 76 38.02 -20.33 -11.04
C ASN A 76 37.69 -21.76 -10.61
N VAL A 77 36.80 -21.96 -9.62
CA VAL A 77 36.21 -23.27 -9.29
C VAL A 77 34.75 -23.02 -8.82
N PRO A 78 33.76 -23.82 -9.30
CA PRO A 78 32.34 -23.52 -9.19
C PRO A 78 31.75 -23.93 -7.84
N ILE A 79 30.81 -23.15 -7.30
CA ILE A 79 30.05 -23.50 -6.11
C ILE A 79 28.56 -23.57 -6.45
N VAL A 80 28.02 -24.78 -6.34
CA VAL A 80 26.59 -25.11 -6.32
C VAL A 80 26.03 -24.77 -4.93
N GLY A 81 24.89 -24.08 -4.92
CA GLY A 81 23.83 -24.21 -3.91
C GLY A 81 24.12 -23.76 -2.48
N VAL A 82 23.79 -22.50 -2.17
CA VAL A 82 23.37 -22.09 -0.82
C VAL A 82 22.13 -21.20 -0.96
N GLU A 83 20.99 -21.69 -0.46
CA GLU A 83 19.77 -20.91 -0.26
C GLU A 83 20.02 -19.84 0.81
N LEU A 84 19.82 -18.56 0.47
CA LEU A 84 19.79 -17.46 1.42
C LEU A 84 18.37 -16.88 1.49
N ASN A 85 17.70 -17.20 2.59
CA ASN A 85 16.50 -16.55 3.06
C ASN A 85 16.92 -15.23 3.71
N ASP A 86 16.82 -14.09 3.03
CA ASP A 86 17.24 -12.80 3.61
C ASP A 86 16.09 -11.79 3.77
N GLU A 87 15.79 -11.54 5.05
CA GLU A 87 14.85 -10.61 5.65
C GLU A 87 15.29 -9.13 5.52
N SER A 88 16.42 -8.88 4.86
CA SER A 88 17.02 -7.55 4.58
C SER A 88 16.20 -6.63 3.65
N SER A 89 15.12 -7.13 3.01
CA SER A 89 14.30 -6.31 2.11
C SER A 89 13.20 -5.47 2.81
N ARG A 90 13.01 -5.60 4.13
CA ARG A 90 11.90 -4.93 4.85
C ARG A 90 12.26 -3.61 5.54
N ILE A 91 13.55 -3.32 5.76
CA ILE A 91 13.93 -2.19 6.64
C ILE A 91 14.09 -0.86 5.89
N TYR A 92 14.29 -0.85 4.57
CA TYR A 92 14.52 0.40 3.82
C TYR A 92 13.25 1.04 3.21
N ALA A 93 12.07 0.51 3.52
CA ALA A 93 10.79 1.03 3.03
C ALA A 93 10.18 2.15 3.89
N SER A 94 10.85 2.64 4.94
CA SER A 94 10.22 3.48 5.98
C SER A 94 10.41 5.00 5.85
N SER A 95 11.11 5.52 4.83
CA SER A 95 11.45 6.97 4.77
C SER A 95 10.87 7.78 3.59
N MET A 96 9.90 7.26 2.83
CA MET A 96 9.24 8.05 1.78
C MET A 96 7.72 7.96 1.92
N ARG A 97 7.11 9.05 2.39
CA ARG A 97 5.65 9.23 2.33
C ARG A 97 5.28 9.68 0.90
N LYS A 98 4.51 8.85 0.20
CA LYS A 98 3.36 9.30 -0.61
C LYS A 98 2.14 8.57 -0.07
N ASP A 99 1.01 9.25 -0.08
CA ASP A 99 -0.29 8.77 0.40
C ASP A 99 -0.66 7.41 -0.19
N ILE A 100 -0.26 6.35 0.51
CA ILE A 100 -0.96 5.08 0.44
C ILE A 100 -2.19 5.30 1.32
N ASN A 101 -3.38 5.06 0.76
CA ASN A 101 -4.60 4.95 1.53
C ASN A 101 -4.48 3.71 2.46
N LEU A 102 -3.69 3.85 3.53
CA LEU A 102 -3.54 2.85 4.58
C LEU A 102 -4.83 2.87 5.40
N GLN A 103 -5.68 1.88 5.16
CA GLN A 103 -6.89 1.66 5.94
C GLN A 103 -6.54 1.65 7.44
N VAL A 104 -6.99 2.70 8.14
CA VAL A 104 -6.75 2.85 9.57
C VAL A 104 -7.83 2.08 10.30
N TYR A 105 -7.45 1.00 10.96
CA TYR A 105 -8.35 0.23 11.81
C TYR A 105 -8.50 0.95 13.15
N LYS A 106 -9.66 1.56 13.36
CA LYS A 106 -10.02 2.28 14.59
C LYS A 106 -10.97 1.42 15.42
N CYS A 107 -10.66 1.27 16.70
CA CYS A 107 -11.56 0.61 17.63
C CYS A 107 -12.69 1.56 18.04
N ASN A 108 -13.93 1.08 18.03
CA ASN A 108 -15.09 1.91 18.39
C ASN A 108 -15.26 2.07 19.91
N ASN A 109 -14.68 1.19 20.73
CA ASN A 109 -14.88 1.14 22.18
C ASN A 109 -13.69 1.67 22.98
N CYS A 110 -12.60 2.07 22.34
CA CYS A 110 -11.47 2.72 22.99
C CYS A 110 -10.63 3.55 22.00
N SER A 111 -9.66 4.30 22.50
CA SER A 111 -8.81 5.20 21.69
C SER A 111 -7.75 4.48 20.83
N TYR A 112 -7.84 3.15 20.69
CA TYR A 112 -6.87 2.36 19.94
C TYR A 112 -7.08 2.50 18.43
N SER A 113 -6.00 2.77 17.71
CA SER A 113 -5.98 2.77 16.25
C SER A 113 -4.66 2.21 15.74
N THR A 114 -4.70 1.53 14.61
CA THR A 114 -3.51 0.93 14.00
C THR A 114 -3.69 0.85 12.48
N HIS A 115 -2.58 0.83 11.77
CA HIS A 115 -2.55 0.61 10.32
C HIS A 115 -2.33 -0.87 9.96
N ASP A 116 -2.15 -1.74 10.96
CA ASP A 116 -1.93 -3.18 10.79
C ASP A 116 -3.15 -3.97 11.30
N LYS A 117 -3.81 -4.68 10.39
CA LYS A 117 -5.00 -5.51 10.64
C LYS A 117 -4.71 -6.63 11.66
N SER A 118 -3.50 -7.19 11.67
CA SER A 118 -3.10 -8.23 12.62
C SER A 118 -3.05 -7.69 14.04
N ASN A 119 -2.49 -6.49 14.21
CA ASN A 119 -2.45 -5.81 15.50
C ASN A 119 -3.84 -5.35 15.95
N TYR A 120 -4.70 -4.96 15.02
CA TYR A 120 -6.10 -4.63 15.32
C TYR A 120 -6.86 -5.85 15.85
N ASN A 121 -6.72 -6.99 15.19
CA ASN A 121 -7.38 -8.24 15.62
C ASN A 121 -6.85 -8.70 16.99
N LYS A 122 -5.53 -8.61 17.22
CA LYS A 122 -4.93 -8.90 18.55
C LYS A 122 -5.41 -7.94 19.63
N HIS A 123 -5.65 -6.67 19.28
CA HIS A 123 -6.23 -5.70 20.19
C HIS A 123 -7.67 -6.09 20.60
N LEU A 124 -8.52 -6.44 19.63
CA LEU A 124 -9.90 -6.87 19.87
C LEU A 124 -9.98 -8.13 20.76
N SER A 125 -9.05 -9.07 20.59
CA SER A 125 -9.00 -10.30 21.39
C SER A 125 -8.29 -10.15 22.74
N SER A 126 -7.80 -8.95 23.09
CA SER A 126 -7.06 -8.75 24.33
C SER A 126 -8.00 -8.68 25.54
N GLN A 127 -7.63 -9.32 26.66
CA GLN A 127 -8.43 -9.29 27.89
C GLN A 127 -8.73 -7.86 28.38
N LYS A 128 -7.82 -6.91 28.12
CA LYS A 128 -8.01 -5.49 28.43
C LYS A 128 -9.11 -4.86 27.59
N HIS A 129 -9.19 -5.18 26.30
CA HIS A 129 -10.25 -4.69 25.42
C HIS A 129 -11.59 -5.36 25.73
N ILE A 130 -11.59 -6.68 25.94
CA ILE A 130 -12.75 -7.48 26.35
C ILE A 130 -13.34 -6.93 27.67
N ASN A 131 -12.51 -6.59 28.64
CA ASN A 131 -12.97 -6.00 29.91
C ASN A 131 -13.54 -4.58 29.77
N ILE A 132 -13.12 -3.81 28.76
CA ILE A 132 -13.70 -2.49 28.44
C ILE A 132 -15.06 -2.67 27.77
N PHE A 133 -15.16 -3.59 26.81
CA PHE A 133 -16.43 -3.96 26.16
C PHE A 133 -17.45 -4.47 27.19
N ASN A 134 -17.02 -5.32 28.12
CA ASN A 134 -17.87 -5.87 29.18
C ASN A 134 -18.23 -4.85 30.29
N ASN A 135 -17.46 -3.77 30.48
CA ASN A 135 -17.79 -2.69 31.43
C ASN A 135 -18.79 -1.65 30.89
N ILE A 136 -19.08 -1.65 29.58
CA ILE A 136 -20.10 -0.78 28.97
C ILE A 136 -21.52 -1.19 29.39
N GLN A 137 -21.70 -2.35 30.03
CA GLN A 137 -22.97 -2.77 30.64
C GLN A 137 -23.13 -2.42 32.14
N LYS A 138 -22.27 -1.58 32.74
CA LYS A 138 -22.58 -0.98 34.06
C LYS A 138 -23.08 0.46 33.88
N ASN A 139 -24.40 0.60 33.82
CA ASN A 139 -25.08 1.89 33.85
C ASN A 139 -24.70 2.66 35.13
N ASN A 140 -24.03 3.81 35.00
CA ASN A 140 -23.78 4.70 36.14
C ASN A 140 -25.02 5.54 36.41
N THR A 141 -25.99 4.95 37.10
CA THR A 141 -27.28 5.58 37.44
C THR A 141 -27.14 6.45 38.70
N CYS A 142 -27.86 7.57 38.75
CA CYS A 142 -27.94 8.38 39.96
C CYS A 142 -29.00 7.85 40.91
N ASP A 143 -28.59 7.46 42.12
CA ASP A 143 -29.48 6.93 43.17
C ASP A 143 -30.57 7.93 43.63
N ILE A 144 -30.46 9.21 43.26
CA ILE A 144 -31.39 10.27 43.68
C ILE A 144 -32.47 10.55 42.61
N CYS A 145 -32.16 10.39 41.33
CA CYS A 145 -33.10 10.74 40.24
C CYS A 145 -33.11 9.75 39.07
N ASN A 146 -32.42 8.62 39.20
CA ASN A 146 -32.28 7.54 38.23
C ASN A 146 -31.78 7.93 36.83
N LYS A 147 -31.18 9.12 36.68
CA LYS A 147 -30.51 9.51 35.44
C LYS A 147 -29.24 8.68 35.23
N THR A 148 -29.06 8.14 34.03
CA THR A 148 -27.88 7.36 33.63
C THR A 148 -26.81 8.26 33.03
N PHE A 149 -25.56 7.99 33.36
CA PHE A 149 -24.42 8.73 32.86
C PHE A 149 -23.41 7.79 32.21
N ILE A 150 -22.89 8.19 31.04
CA ILE A 150 -21.91 7.42 30.25
C ILE A 150 -20.60 7.23 31.03
N THR A 151 -20.26 8.17 31.92
CA THR A 151 -19.01 8.14 32.70
C THR A 151 -19.28 8.38 34.19
N ASN A 152 -18.49 7.74 35.05
CA ASN A 152 -18.56 7.94 36.50
C ASN A 152 -18.28 9.41 36.91
N SER A 153 -17.43 10.11 36.15
CA SER A 153 -17.18 11.54 36.33
C SER A 153 -18.43 12.40 36.01
N GLY A 154 -19.23 11.99 35.02
CA GLY A 154 -20.52 12.61 34.71
C GLY A 154 -21.53 12.42 35.84
N LEU A 155 -21.63 11.20 36.37
CA LEU A 155 -22.45 10.89 37.54
C LEU A 155 -21.99 11.70 38.77
N TYR A 156 -20.69 11.81 39.02
CA TYR A 156 -20.15 12.56 40.16
C TYR A 156 -20.48 14.06 40.09
N LYS A 157 -20.33 14.69 38.92
CA LYS A 157 -20.72 16.09 38.70
C LYS A 157 -22.23 16.28 38.87
N HIS A 158 -23.02 15.33 38.40
CA HIS A 158 -24.46 15.33 38.58
C HIS A 158 -24.85 15.18 40.06
N LYS A 159 -24.27 14.23 40.80
CA LYS A 159 -24.50 14.03 42.24
C LYS A 159 -24.25 15.31 43.04
N LYS A 160 -23.26 16.13 42.65
CA LYS A 160 -22.99 17.43 43.29
C LYS A 160 -24.07 18.51 43.09
N LYS A 161 -24.90 18.40 42.06
CA LYS A 161 -25.93 19.40 41.70
C LYS A 161 -27.36 18.86 41.82
N CYS A 162 -27.51 17.58 42.13
CA CYS A 162 -28.80 16.91 42.25
C CYS A 162 -29.49 17.32 43.57
N ASN A 163 -30.02 18.54 43.60
CA ASN A 163 -30.72 19.11 44.76
C ASN A 163 -32.19 18.65 44.82
N LYS A 164 -32.59 18.20 46.01
CA LYS A 164 -33.95 17.76 46.37
C LYS A 164 -34.95 18.91 46.24
N THR A 165 -35.87 18.83 45.29
CA THR A 165 -37.16 19.53 45.34
C THR A 165 -38.26 18.48 45.33
N GLY A 166 -38.82 18.22 46.50
CA GLY A 166 -39.83 17.18 46.68
C GLY A 166 -41.17 17.52 46.04
N LYS A 167 -41.80 16.50 45.47
CA LYS A 167 -43.21 16.21 45.78
C LYS A 167 -43.28 14.83 46.44
N LYS A 168 -43.72 14.89 47.71
CA LYS A 168 -44.29 13.90 48.66
C LYS A 168 -44.61 12.54 48.02
N GLY A 169 -44.26 11.37 48.56
CA GLY A 169 -43.78 11.00 49.89
C GLY A 169 -44.77 10.06 50.59
N THR A 170 -44.53 8.75 50.52
CA THR A 170 -44.82 7.80 51.61
C THR A 170 -43.55 7.00 51.90
N LYS A 171 -43.33 6.79 53.20
CA LYS A 171 -42.03 6.62 53.86
C LYS A 171 -41.47 5.19 53.77
N PRO A 172 -40.14 5.04 53.86
CA PRO A 172 -39.46 3.80 54.20
C PRO A 172 -39.57 3.55 55.71
N LYS A 173 -39.83 2.29 56.11
CA LYS A 173 -39.72 1.84 57.50
C LYS A 173 -38.28 1.40 57.78
N GLU A 174 -37.86 1.70 59.00
CA GLU A 174 -36.56 1.43 59.60
C GLU A 174 -36.26 -0.07 59.75
N ILE A 175 -34.96 -0.31 59.84
CA ILE A 175 -34.27 -1.59 60.03
C ILE A 175 -34.30 -1.94 61.52
N GLU A 176 -34.68 -3.17 61.86
CA GLU A 176 -34.16 -3.86 63.05
C GLU A 176 -33.75 -5.30 62.69
N GLN A 177 -32.67 -5.70 63.37
CA GLN A 177 -31.76 -6.83 63.17
C GLN A 177 -32.43 -8.18 63.43
N ILE A 178 -32.08 -9.25 62.68
CA ILE A 178 -31.93 -10.61 63.23
C ILE A 178 -30.79 -11.35 62.50
N GLU A 179 -29.94 -12.00 63.29
CA GLU A 179 -28.68 -12.67 62.94
C GLU A 179 -28.85 -14.02 62.21
N ASN A 180 -27.77 -14.36 61.48
CA ASN A 180 -27.30 -15.64 60.94
C ASN A 180 -28.13 -16.92 61.24
N THR A 181 -28.59 -17.62 60.20
CA THR A 181 -28.07 -18.95 59.75
C THR A 181 -28.95 -19.55 58.63
N PHE A 182 -28.35 -20.51 57.93
CA PHE A 182 -28.68 -21.21 56.67
C PHE A 182 -30.02 -21.99 56.64
N PHE A 183 -30.80 -21.96 55.54
CA PHE A 183 -31.36 -23.11 54.77
C PHE A 183 -32.53 -22.74 53.80
N ASP A 184 -32.41 -23.27 52.57
CA ASP A 184 -33.37 -23.76 51.55
C ASP A 184 -34.75 -23.14 51.18
N ILE A 185 -34.83 -22.78 49.88
CA ILE A 185 -35.79 -23.18 48.79
C ILE A 185 -37.27 -22.66 48.76
N ASN A 186 -37.63 -22.11 47.57
CA ASN A 186 -38.96 -21.92 46.92
C ASN A 186 -39.98 -20.97 47.59
N ASP A 187 -40.71 -20.06 46.93
CA ASP A 187 -41.35 -20.15 45.62
C ASP A 187 -41.77 -18.77 45.05
N ASN A 188 -41.72 -18.66 43.72
CA ASN A 188 -42.54 -17.87 42.79
C ASN A 188 -43.08 -16.46 43.14
N THR A 189 -42.47 -15.43 42.54
CA THR A 189 -43.12 -14.38 41.70
C THR A 189 -42.14 -13.25 41.37
N THR A 190 -41.07 -13.60 40.67
CA THR A 190 -40.43 -12.65 39.75
C THR A 190 -40.94 -13.02 38.36
N PRO A 191 -41.22 -12.08 37.43
CA PRO A 191 -41.29 -12.41 36.01
C PRO A 191 -39.87 -12.78 35.59
N SER A 192 -39.48 -14.00 35.97
CA SER A 192 -38.24 -14.64 35.65
C SER A 192 -38.25 -14.84 34.14
N PHE A 193 -37.19 -14.39 33.47
CA PHE A 193 -36.96 -14.69 32.07
C PHE A 193 -36.85 -16.21 31.95
N THR A 194 -37.96 -16.87 31.63
CA THR A 194 -38.00 -18.33 31.65
C THR A 194 -37.15 -18.86 30.49
N PRO A 195 -36.47 -20.01 30.67
CA PRO A 195 -35.80 -20.70 29.58
C PRO A 195 -36.73 -20.97 28.38
N ALA A 196 -38.05 -21.09 28.61
CA ALA A 196 -39.05 -21.19 27.56
C ALA A 196 -39.14 -19.91 26.70
N LEU A 197 -39.20 -18.72 27.32
CA LEU A 197 -39.17 -17.43 26.61
C LEU A 197 -37.86 -17.22 25.85
N PHE A 198 -36.73 -17.63 26.43
CA PHE A 198 -35.43 -17.57 25.77
C PHE A 198 -35.36 -18.52 24.56
N MET A 199 -35.90 -19.73 24.68
CA MET A 199 -36.01 -20.69 23.57
C MET A 199 -36.96 -20.19 22.48
N GLU A 200 -38.07 -19.53 22.83
CA GLU A 200 -39.00 -18.91 21.87
C GLU A 200 -38.29 -17.80 21.07
N VAL A 201 -37.50 -16.95 21.73
CA VAL A 201 -36.70 -15.90 21.08
C VAL A 201 -35.61 -16.49 20.18
N LEU A 202 -34.93 -17.56 20.61
CA LEU A 202 -33.96 -18.27 19.77
C LEU A 202 -34.62 -18.94 18.56
N LYS A 203 -35.83 -19.47 18.74
CA LYS A 203 -36.64 -20.05 17.66
C LYS A 203 -37.04 -18.98 16.65
N GLN A 204 -37.54 -17.84 17.11
CA GLN A 204 -37.84 -16.68 16.24
C GLN A 204 -36.59 -16.13 15.54
N SER A 205 -35.43 -16.13 16.21
CA SER A 205 -34.15 -15.74 15.60
C SER A 205 -33.71 -16.71 14.50
N LYS A 206 -34.00 -18.01 14.65
CA LYS A 206 -33.71 -19.02 13.64
C LYS A 206 -34.66 -18.90 12.44
N GLU A 207 -35.94 -18.68 12.69
CA GLU A 207 -36.96 -18.41 11.65
C GLU A 207 -36.60 -17.16 10.84
N LEU A 208 -36.13 -16.09 11.49
CA LEU A 208 -35.63 -14.88 10.82
C LEU A 208 -34.41 -15.15 9.93
N GLN A 209 -33.46 -15.99 10.39
CA GLN A 209 -32.33 -16.40 9.57
C GLN A 209 -32.76 -17.20 8.35
N GLU A 210 -33.70 -18.14 8.51
CA GLU A 210 -34.22 -18.95 7.41
C GLU A 210 -34.91 -18.08 6.34
N VAL A 211 -35.74 -17.11 6.75
CA VAL A 211 -36.36 -16.14 5.83
C VAL A 211 -35.30 -15.30 5.10
N LEU A 212 -34.24 -14.87 5.79
CA LEU A 212 -33.17 -14.09 5.19
C LEU A 212 -32.36 -14.90 4.16
N PHE A 213 -32.11 -16.17 4.43
CA PHE A 213 -31.45 -17.08 3.49
C PHE A 213 -32.31 -17.31 2.25
N GLU A 214 -33.62 -17.50 2.42
CA GLU A 214 -34.53 -17.71 1.29
C GLU A 214 -34.67 -16.45 0.42
N GLN A 215 -34.77 -15.26 1.03
CA GLN A 215 -34.78 -13.99 0.27
C GLN A 215 -33.48 -13.76 -0.51
N ASN A 216 -32.33 -14.09 0.07
CA ASN A 216 -31.04 -14.00 -0.62
C ASN A 216 -30.95 -14.97 -1.81
N ARG A 217 -31.46 -16.20 -1.64
CA ARG A 217 -31.52 -17.19 -2.71
C ARG A 217 -32.46 -16.74 -3.84
N GLU A 218 -33.61 -16.16 -3.50
CA GLU A 218 -34.55 -15.61 -4.48
C GLU A 218 -33.92 -14.44 -5.26
N LEU A 219 -33.19 -13.54 -4.58
CA LEU A 219 -32.45 -12.46 -5.23
C LEU A 219 -31.38 -12.99 -6.19
N GLN A 220 -30.62 -14.02 -5.79
CA GLN A 220 -29.62 -14.65 -6.67
C GLN A 220 -30.27 -15.28 -7.91
N ASN A 221 -31.41 -15.96 -7.75
CA ASN A 221 -32.14 -16.54 -8.89
C ASN A 221 -32.66 -15.47 -9.85
N LYS A 222 -33.22 -14.37 -9.33
CA LYS A 222 -33.67 -13.24 -10.16
C LYS A 222 -32.51 -12.57 -10.92
N LEU A 223 -31.32 -12.53 -10.33
CA LEU A 223 -30.11 -12.03 -10.98
C LEU A 223 -29.69 -12.95 -12.14
N LEU A 224 -29.66 -14.27 -11.89
CA LEU A 224 -29.31 -15.26 -12.91
C LEU A 224 -30.30 -15.26 -14.09
N GLU A 225 -31.59 -15.10 -13.80
CA GLU A 225 -32.63 -14.99 -14.83
C GLU A 225 -32.46 -13.72 -15.68
N LYS A 226 -32.18 -12.57 -15.04
CA LYS A 226 -31.88 -11.31 -15.73
C LYS A 226 -30.62 -11.40 -16.60
N ASP A 227 -29.57 -12.07 -16.14
CA ASP A 227 -28.34 -12.27 -16.91
C ASP A 227 -28.59 -13.16 -18.13
N SER A 228 -29.37 -14.24 -17.99
CA SER A 228 -29.79 -15.10 -19.10
C SER A 228 -30.64 -14.35 -20.13
N GLU A 229 -31.58 -13.51 -19.65
CA GLU A 229 -32.41 -12.67 -20.52
C GLU A 229 -31.56 -11.65 -21.31
N LEU A 230 -30.56 -11.04 -20.66
CA LEU A 230 -29.65 -10.10 -21.29
C LEU A 230 -28.76 -10.80 -22.35
N GLN A 231 -28.25 -11.99 -22.04
CA GLN A 231 -27.48 -12.80 -22.99
C GLN A 231 -28.32 -13.16 -24.23
N ASN A 232 -29.57 -13.58 -24.04
CA ASN A 232 -30.45 -13.92 -25.15
C ASN A 232 -30.77 -12.70 -26.03
N LYS A 233 -31.05 -11.54 -25.43
CA LYS A 233 -31.27 -10.27 -26.18
C LYS A 233 -30.05 -9.88 -27.00
N LEU A 234 -28.84 -10.06 -26.46
CA LEU A 234 -27.59 -9.78 -27.19
C LEU A 234 -27.41 -10.74 -28.38
N LEU A 235 -27.74 -12.01 -28.19
CA LEU A 235 -27.63 -13.05 -29.21
C LEU A 235 -28.63 -12.81 -30.35
N GLU A 236 -29.85 -12.39 -30.02
CA GLU A 236 -30.89 -12.00 -30.97
C GLU A 236 -30.50 -10.74 -31.77
N GLN A 237 -29.99 -9.71 -31.11
CA GLN A 237 -29.46 -8.52 -31.80
C GLN A 237 -28.30 -8.85 -32.74
N ASN A 238 -27.40 -9.75 -32.33
CA ASN A 238 -26.31 -10.19 -33.19
C ASN A 238 -26.82 -10.98 -34.41
N ALA A 239 -27.81 -11.84 -34.25
CA ALA A 239 -28.41 -12.57 -35.36
C ALA A 239 -29.09 -11.61 -36.37
N GLU A 240 -29.78 -10.59 -35.88
CA GLU A 240 -30.41 -9.56 -36.71
C GLU A 240 -29.38 -8.71 -37.46
N HIS A 241 -28.28 -8.31 -36.80
CA HIS A 241 -27.18 -7.63 -37.47
C HIS A 241 -26.55 -8.48 -38.58
N HIS A 242 -26.34 -9.78 -38.35
CA HIS A 242 -25.84 -10.68 -39.40
C HIS A 242 -26.81 -10.77 -40.58
N LYS A 243 -28.12 -10.80 -40.32
CA LYS A 243 -29.16 -10.82 -41.36
C LYS A 243 -29.16 -9.53 -42.18
N GLN A 244 -29.04 -8.35 -41.55
CA GLN A 244 -28.93 -7.07 -42.24
C GLN A 244 -27.65 -6.98 -43.08
N ILE A 245 -26.53 -7.51 -42.61
CA ILE A 245 -25.27 -7.58 -43.38
C ILE A 245 -25.46 -8.47 -44.63
N ILE A 246 -26.11 -9.62 -44.49
CA ILE A 246 -26.41 -10.52 -45.62
C ILE A 246 -27.36 -9.86 -46.62
N GLU A 247 -28.34 -9.09 -46.15
CA GLU A 247 -29.27 -8.36 -47.02
C GLU A 247 -28.59 -7.21 -47.79
N LEU A 248 -27.71 -6.45 -47.13
CA LEU A 248 -26.94 -5.38 -47.77
C LEU A 248 -25.94 -5.92 -48.80
N THR A 249 -25.32 -7.07 -48.51
CA THR A 249 -24.37 -7.72 -49.44
C THR A 249 -25.08 -8.40 -50.62
N SER A 250 -26.27 -8.96 -50.42
CA SER A 250 -27.06 -9.59 -51.50
C SER A 250 -27.74 -8.58 -52.43
N LYS A 251 -28.06 -7.37 -51.95
CA LYS A 251 -28.63 -6.28 -52.78
C LYS A 251 -27.64 -5.61 -53.74
N GLN A 252 -26.34 -5.92 -53.65
CA GLN A 252 -25.30 -5.44 -54.58
C GLN A 252 -25.05 -6.34 -55.81
N ILE A 253 -25.87 -7.37 -56.03
CA ILE A 253 -25.70 -8.34 -57.15
C ILE A 253 -26.37 -7.88 -58.46
N GLY A 254 -26.92 -6.66 -58.52
CA GLY A 254 -27.52 -6.10 -59.73
C GLY A 254 -26.70 -4.94 -60.32
N ASN A 255 -25.95 -5.22 -61.39
CA ASN A 255 -25.32 -4.26 -62.31
C ASN A 255 -24.24 -3.32 -61.75
N THR A 256 -22.97 -3.73 -61.85
CA THR A 256 -21.85 -2.81 -62.01
C THR A 256 -20.77 -3.44 -62.89
N ASN A 257 -20.40 -2.75 -63.97
CA ASN A 257 -19.23 -3.06 -64.78
C ASN A 257 -17.98 -3.03 -63.89
N ILE A 258 -17.37 -4.21 -63.70
CA ILE A 258 -16.12 -4.35 -62.96
C ILE A 258 -14.98 -4.02 -63.93
N ASN A 259 -14.54 -2.75 -63.94
CA ASN A 259 -13.14 -2.47 -64.23
C ASN A 259 -12.35 -2.94 -63.01
N SER A 260 -11.68 -4.08 -63.15
CA SER A 260 -10.78 -4.63 -62.14
C SER A 260 -9.55 -3.73 -62.00
N HIS A 261 -9.64 -2.72 -61.14
CA HIS A 261 -8.48 -2.29 -60.38
C HIS A 261 -8.52 -3.04 -59.06
N ASN A 262 -7.77 -4.13 -59.00
CA ASN A 262 -7.50 -4.86 -57.77
C ASN A 262 -6.61 -3.98 -56.87
N THR A 263 -7.21 -3.04 -56.15
CA THR A 263 -6.55 -2.40 -55.02
C THR A 263 -6.66 -3.36 -53.84
N ASN A 264 -5.62 -4.17 -53.62
CA ASN A 264 -5.44 -4.97 -52.40
C ASN A 264 -5.45 -4.02 -51.20
N ASN A 265 -6.61 -3.77 -50.61
CA ASN A 265 -6.72 -3.05 -49.36
C ASN A 265 -6.42 -4.01 -48.22
N ASN A 266 -5.14 -4.38 -48.06
CA ASN A 266 -4.64 -5.10 -46.89
C ASN A 266 -4.66 -4.12 -45.70
N GLN A 267 -5.85 -3.85 -45.18
CA GLN A 267 -6.00 -3.03 -43.98
C GLN A 267 -5.34 -3.77 -42.81
N PHE A 268 -4.28 -3.19 -42.25
CA PHE A 268 -3.54 -3.72 -41.11
C PHE A 268 -4.51 -4.08 -39.96
N ASN A 269 -4.61 -5.38 -39.65
CA ASN A 269 -5.44 -5.87 -38.56
C ASN A 269 -4.62 -5.85 -37.26
N LEU A 270 -4.85 -4.83 -36.45
CA LEU A 270 -4.18 -4.65 -35.16
C LEU A 270 -4.40 -5.83 -34.21
N GLN A 271 -5.63 -6.34 -34.12
CA GLN A 271 -5.94 -7.40 -33.17
C GLN A 271 -5.21 -8.69 -33.52
N PHE A 272 -5.12 -9.01 -34.82
CA PHE A 272 -4.33 -10.13 -35.32
C PHE A 272 -2.84 -9.93 -35.01
N PHE A 273 -2.28 -8.74 -35.27
CA PHE A 273 -0.89 -8.45 -34.96
C PHE A 273 -0.59 -8.65 -33.46
N LEU A 274 -1.40 -8.06 -32.58
CA LEU A 274 -1.17 -8.16 -31.13
C LEU A 274 -1.31 -9.60 -30.63
N ASN A 275 -2.39 -10.31 -31.01
CA ASN A 275 -2.70 -11.61 -30.45
C ASN A 275 -1.96 -12.78 -31.10
N GLU A 276 -1.64 -12.69 -32.40
CA GLU A 276 -0.95 -13.76 -33.13
C GLU A 276 0.54 -13.45 -33.29
N THR A 277 0.89 -12.25 -33.78
CA THR A 277 2.29 -11.89 -34.04
C THR A 277 3.06 -11.60 -32.74
N CYS A 278 2.45 -10.87 -31.81
CA CYS A 278 3.04 -10.55 -30.51
C CYS A 278 2.46 -11.41 -29.37
N LYS A 279 2.02 -12.64 -29.70
CA LYS A 279 1.45 -13.59 -28.74
C LYS A 279 2.35 -13.85 -27.54
N HIS A 280 3.65 -13.90 -27.76
CA HIS A 280 4.66 -14.22 -26.76
C HIS A 280 5.28 -12.99 -26.08
N ALA A 281 4.80 -11.78 -26.38
CA ALA A 281 5.23 -10.58 -25.67
C ALA A 281 5.12 -10.75 -24.16
N ILE A 282 6.13 -10.25 -23.45
CA ILE A 282 6.15 -10.25 -21.99
C ILE A 282 5.18 -9.20 -21.45
N ASN A 283 4.75 -9.35 -20.19
CA ASN A 283 3.94 -8.32 -19.56
C ASN A 283 4.78 -7.11 -19.18
N ILE A 284 4.18 -5.93 -19.16
CA ILE A 284 4.86 -4.68 -18.80
C ILE A 284 5.46 -4.72 -17.39
N GLY A 285 4.78 -5.38 -16.44
CA GLY A 285 5.30 -5.62 -15.10
C GLY A 285 6.58 -6.47 -15.13
N ASP A 286 6.57 -7.56 -15.89
CA ASP A 286 7.70 -8.49 -16.02
C ASP A 286 8.88 -7.84 -16.74
N PHE A 287 8.62 -7.05 -17.78
CA PHE A 287 9.62 -6.22 -18.44
C PHE A 287 10.32 -5.30 -17.45
N VAL A 288 9.55 -4.50 -16.69
CA VAL A 288 10.13 -3.56 -15.72
C VAL A 288 10.89 -4.31 -14.64
N ASN A 289 10.43 -5.48 -14.20
CA ASN A 289 11.08 -6.29 -13.16
C ASN A 289 12.37 -6.96 -13.64
N SER A 290 12.40 -7.46 -14.86
CA SER A 290 13.59 -8.08 -15.49
C SER A 290 14.63 -7.08 -15.96
N LEU A 291 14.26 -5.81 -16.17
CA LEU A 291 15.19 -4.76 -16.60
C LEU A 291 16.37 -4.60 -15.64
N GLN A 292 17.57 -4.86 -16.16
CA GLN A 292 18.84 -4.70 -15.44
C GLN A 292 19.38 -3.29 -15.60
N VAL A 293 19.28 -2.50 -14.53
CA VAL A 293 19.82 -1.13 -14.49
C VAL A 293 21.24 -1.16 -13.94
N GLN A 294 22.17 -0.56 -14.67
CA GLN A 294 23.60 -0.54 -14.38
C GLN A 294 24.02 0.78 -13.74
N ILE A 295 25.19 0.81 -13.09
CA ILE A 295 25.78 2.03 -12.54
C ILE A 295 26.06 3.05 -13.65
N ALA A 296 26.49 2.59 -14.83
CA ALA A 296 26.70 3.43 -16.00
C ALA A 296 25.41 4.16 -16.47
N ASP A 297 24.23 3.57 -16.23
CA ASP A 297 22.95 4.23 -16.54
C ASP A 297 22.67 5.40 -15.58
N LEU A 298 23.04 5.24 -14.31
CA LEU A 298 22.93 6.29 -13.31
C LEU A 298 23.88 7.45 -13.64
N GLU A 299 25.13 7.16 -13.98
CA GLU A 299 26.11 8.18 -14.40
C GLU A 299 25.64 8.91 -15.66
N LYS A 300 25.09 8.17 -16.63
CA LYS A 300 24.50 8.75 -17.84
C LYS A 300 23.30 9.64 -17.50
N THR A 301 22.48 9.25 -16.53
CA THR A 301 21.37 10.06 -16.01
C THR A 301 21.88 11.33 -15.32
N GLY A 302 22.94 11.23 -14.53
CA GLY A 302 23.61 12.38 -13.92
C GLY A 302 24.17 13.36 -14.95
N ARG A 303 24.68 12.85 -16.08
CA ARG A 303 25.26 13.68 -17.15
C ARG A 303 24.21 14.30 -18.07
N LEU A 304 23.24 13.51 -18.53
CA LEU A 304 22.25 13.92 -19.54
C LEU A 304 20.96 14.48 -18.95
N GLY A 305 20.74 14.28 -17.64
CA GLY A 305 19.51 14.67 -16.96
C GLY A 305 18.48 13.54 -16.89
N TYR A 306 17.43 13.79 -16.10
CA TYR A 306 16.37 12.80 -15.80
C TYR A 306 15.69 12.25 -17.06
N VAL A 307 15.24 13.14 -17.96
CA VAL A 307 14.46 12.75 -19.14
C VAL A 307 15.26 11.81 -20.06
N GLU A 308 16.46 12.22 -20.45
CA GLU A 308 17.28 11.43 -21.38
C GLU A 308 17.86 10.18 -20.71
N GLY A 309 18.22 10.26 -19.43
CA GLY A 309 18.68 9.13 -18.65
C GLY A 309 17.63 8.02 -18.58
N ILE A 310 16.44 8.34 -18.08
CA ILE A 310 15.37 7.35 -17.91
C ILE A 310 14.83 6.86 -19.27
N SER A 311 14.68 7.73 -20.26
CA SER A 311 14.32 7.32 -21.63
C SER A 311 15.33 6.30 -22.18
N GLY A 312 16.62 6.57 -22.00
CA GLY A 312 17.70 5.70 -22.48
C GLY A 312 17.66 4.31 -21.85
N ILE A 313 17.42 4.22 -20.54
CA ILE A 313 17.33 2.94 -19.83
C ILE A 313 16.13 2.13 -20.32
N PHE A 314 14.97 2.78 -20.44
CA PHE A 314 13.74 2.13 -20.89
C PHE A 314 13.88 1.61 -22.33
N LEU A 315 14.40 2.44 -23.22
CA LEU A 315 14.61 2.09 -24.63
C LEU A 315 15.67 1.00 -24.81
N ARG A 316 16.74 1.01 -24.00
CA ARG A 316 17.74 -0.05 -24.00
C ARG A 316 17.09 -1.39 -23.67
N GLY A 317 16.28 -1.45 -22.62
CA GLY A 317 15.53 -2.66 -22.27
C GLY A 317 14.61 -3.15 -23.39
N LEU A 318 13.90 -2.24 -24.07
CA LEU A 318 13.04 -2.62 -25.20
C LEU A 318 13.84 -3.13 -26.41
N LYS A 319 15.06 -2.61 -26.63
CA LYS A 319 15.95 -3.02 -27.72
C LYS A 319 16.63 -4.36 -27.47
N GLU A 320 16.80 -4.75 -26.22
CA GLU A 320 17.25 -6.09 -25.82
C GLU A 320 16.20 -7.18 -26.11
N LEU A 321 14.94 -6.79 -26.29
CA LEU A 321 13.85 -7.68 -26.68
C LEU A 321 13.60 -7.67 -28.19
N ASP A 322 13.31 -8.85 -28.71
CA ASP A 322 12.77 -9.01 -30.05
C ASP A 322 11.48 -8.19 -30.22
N TYR A 323 11.26 -7.68 -31.43
CA TYR A 323 10.16 -6.77 -31.73
C TYR A 323 8.79 -7.30 -31.27
N THR A 324 8.51 -8.59 -31.50
CA THR A 324 7.26 -9.27 -31.14
C THR A 324 7.16 -9.64 -29.67
N MET A 325 8.27 -9.52 -28.93
CA MET A 325 8.35 -9.81 -27.51
C MET A 325 8.14 -8.56 -26.64
N ARG A 326 8.12 -7.37 -27.26
CA ARG A 326 8.00 -6.09 -26.55
C ARG A 326 6.62 -5.95 -25.91
N PRO A 327 6.53 -5.45 -24.67
CA PRO A 327 5.27 -5.29 -23.94
C PRO A 327 4.41 -4.12 -24.41
N ILE A 328 4.92 -3.26 -25.31
CA ILE A 328 4.28 -1.99 -25.67
C ILE A 328 4.38 -1.77 -27.18
N HIS A 329 3.26 -1.36 -27.79
CA HIS A 329 3.21 -0.92 -29.18
C HIS A 329 2.36 0.34 -29.33
N CYS A 330 2.77 1.26 -30.21
CA CYS A 330 2.04 2.48 -30.54
C CYS A 330 1.47 2.40 -31.96
N THR A 331 0.15 2.62 -32.11
CA THR A 331 -0.56 2.48 -33.39
C THR A 331 -0.73 3.80 -34.13
N ASP A 332 -0.78 4.90 -33.38
CA ASP A 332 -0.88 6.27 -33.86
C ASP A 332 -0.09 7.20 -32.92
N LEU A 333 1.04 7.70 -33.41
CA LEU A 333 1.91 8.61 -32.66
C LEU A 333 1.27 9.99 -32.46
N LYS A 334 0.41 10.46 -33.39
CA LYS A 334 -0.24 11.78 -33.27
C LYS A 334 -1.30 11.77 -32.18
N ARG A 335 -2.02 10.66 -32.05
CA ARG A 335 -3.06 10.45 -31.02
C ARG A 335 -2.51 9.76 -29.77
N GLU A 336 -1.21 9.47 -29.73
CA GLU A 336 -0.55 8.73 -28.64
C GLU A 336 -1.34 7.47 -28.25
N THR A 337 -1.81 6.71 -29.26
CA THR A 337 -2.59 5.49 -29.02
C THR A 337 -1.63 4.34 -28.77
N VAL A 338 -1.64 3.83 -27.54
CA VAL A 338 -0.69 2.84 -27.04
C VAL A 338 -1.43 1.61 -26.57
N TYR A 339 -0.88 0.45 -26.92
CA TYR A 339 -1.32 -0.84 -26.43
C TYR A 339 -0.21 -1.43 -25.56
N VAL A 340 -0.60 -1.90 -24.38
CA VAL A 340 0.29 -2.46 -23.38
C VAL A 340 -0.18 -3.88 -23.07
N LYS A 341 0.77 -4.80 -23.02
CA LYS A 341 0.50 -6.17 -22.57
C LYS A 341 0.65 -6.26 -21.06
N ASP A 342 -0.40 -6.69 -20.39
CA ASP A 342 -0.46 -6.82 -18.94
C ASP A 342 -1.35 -8.01 -18.59
N GLU A 343 -1.02 -8.76 -17.54
CA GLU A 343 -1.78 -9.97 -17.15
C GLU A 343 -2.08 -10.94 -18.32
N ASN A 344 -1.16 -11.04 -19.28
CA ASN A 344 -1.25 -11.82 -20.53
C ASN A 344 -2.34 -11.36 -21.52
N SER A 345 -2.96 -10.20 -21.31
CA SER A 345 -3.91 -9.57 -22.24
C SER A 345 -3.29 -8.32 -22.87
N TRP A 346 -3.69 -8.02 -24.10
CA TRP A 346 -3.38 -6.74 -24.74
C TRP A 346 -4.50 -5.75 -24.44
N GLU A 347 -4.14 -4.62 -23.85
CA GLU A 347 -5.10 -3.56 -23.51
C GLU A 347 -4.62 -2.23 -24.07
N ARG A 348 -5.57 -1.41 -24.51
CA ARG A 348 -5.29 -0.01 -24.83
C ARG A 348 -5.04 0.73 -23.52
N ASP A 349 -3.92 1.44 -23.40
CA ASP A 349 -3.64 2.28 -22.23
C ASP A 349 -4.68 3.42 -22.16
N ASP A 350 -4.93 3.93 -20.96
CA ASP A 350 -5.91 5.01 -20.76
C ASP A 350 -5.43 6.34 -21.39
N ASP A 351 -6.31 7.34 -21.43
CA ASP A 351 -5.98 8.64 -22.05
C ASP A 351 -4.83 9.36 -21.30
N GLU A 352 -4.63 9.04 -20.02
CA GLU A 352 -3.54 9.53 -19.18
C GLU A 352 -2.25 8.69 -19.30
N LYS A 353 -2.31 7.55 -19.99
CA LYS A 353 -1.27 6.53 -20.15
C LYS A 353 -0.72 6.05 -18.81
N ALA A 354 -1.61 5.78 -17.85
CA ALA A 354 -1.25 5.46 -16.47
C ALA A 354 -0.34 4.23 -16.36
N LYS A 355 -0.56 3.19 -17.17
CA LYS A 355 0.28 1.98 -17.13
C LYS A 355 1.70 2.28 -17.58
N LEU A 356 1.86 3.01 -18.69
CA LEU A 356 3.16 3.41 -19.19
C LEU A 356 3.88 4.38 -18.24
N LYS A 357 3.18 5.36 -17.67
CA LYS A 357 3.73 6.28 -16.66
C LYS A 357 4.23 5.52 -15.43
N LEU A 358 3.45 4.55 -14.95
CA LEU A 358 3.85 3.71 -13.82
C LEU A 358 5.12 2.90 -14.14
N ALA A 359 5.21 2.34 -15.34
CA ALA A 359 6.40 1.63 -15.79
C ALA A 359 7.65 2.55 -15.80
N ILE A 360 7.53 3.76 -16.37
CA ILE A 360 8.61 4.78 -16.38
C ILE A 360 9.05 5.10 -14.96
N GLN A 361 8.11 5.37 -14.04
CA GLN A 361 8.44 5.69 -12.66
C GLN A 361 9.13 4.52 -11.94
N ARG A 362 8.75 3.27 -12.23
CA ARG A 362 9.42 2.09 -11.66
C ARG A 362 10.85 1.96 -12.18
N VAL A 363 11.10 2.23 -13.46
CA VAL A 363 12.46 2.27 -14.03
C VAL A 363 13.30 3.38 -13.39
N ALA A 364 12.74 4.59 -13.23
CA ALA A 364 13.42 5.69 -12.54
C ALA A 364 13.80 5.33 -11.10
N ARG A 365 12.90 4.70 -10.34
CA ARG A 365 13.21 4.21 -8.99
C ARG A 365 14.29 3.14 -8.98
N LYS A 366 14.28 2.21 -9.93
CA LYS A 366 15.35 1.20 -10.08
C LYS A 366 16.70 1.86 -10.34
N ASN A 367 16.74 2.88 -11.21
CA ASN A 367 17.94 3.65 -11.48
C ASN A 367 18.48 4.31 -10.21
N MET A 368 17.65 5.03 -9.47
CA MET A 368 18.06 5.70 -8.23
C MET A 368 18.56 4.72 -7.16
N ARG A 369 18.02 3.48 -7.11
CA ARG A 369 18.48 2.43 -6.19
C ARG A 369 19.91 1.94 -6.46
N THR A 370 20.51 2.31 -7.59
CA THR A 370 21.93 2.03 -7.87
C THR A 370 22.87 3.04 -7.21
N LEU A 371 22.37 4.19 -6.74
CA LEU A 371 23.18 5.25 -6.14
C LEU A 371 24.03 4.79 -4.95
N PRO A 372 23.54 3.97 -4.00
CA PRO A 372 24.39 3.46 -2.92
C PRO A 372 25.56 2.61 -3.41
N ARG A 373 25.42 1.89 -4.53
CA ARG A 373 26.52 1.13 -5.13
C ARG A 373 27.55 2.06 -5.75
N TRP A 374 27.09 3.08 -6.47
CA TRP A 374 27.97 4.13 -6.99
C TRP A 374 28.76 4.83 -5.86
N GLN A 375 28.12 5.12 -4.72
CA GLN A 375 28.78 5.69 -3.53
C GLN A 375 29.84 4.77 -2.92
N ALA A 376 29.64 3.45 -2.98
CA ALA A 376 30.61 2.47 -2.51
C ALA A 376 31.84 2.40 -3.42
N GLU A 377 31.65 2.56 -4.73
CA GLU A 377 32.73 2.61 -5.73
C GLU A 377 33.47 3.96 -5.75
N ASN A 378 32.84 5.02 -5.25
CA ASN A 378 33.38 6.39 -5.27
C ASN A 378 33.38 7.03 -3.88
N PRO A 379 34.11 6.50 -2.86
CA PRO A 379 33.98 6.91 -1.45
C PRO A 379 34.34 8.38 -1.17
N ASP A 380 35.16 8.98 -2.03
CA ASP A 380 35.63 10.37 -1.92
C ASP A 380 34.53 11.40 -2.17
N PHE A 381 33.35 10.97 -2.62
CA PHE A 381 32.17 11.85 -2.76
C PHE A 381 31.78 12.59 -1.47
N LYS A 382 32.24 12.11 -0.32
CA LYS A 382 32.01 12.72 1.01
C LYS A 382 32.88 13.94 1.28
N ILE A 383 33.97 14.10 0.53
CA ILE A 383 34.91 15.20 0.71
C ILE A 383 34.34 16.42 -0.02
N LEU A 384 33.95 17.44 0.75
CA LEU A 384 33.38 18.67 0.21
C LEU A 384 34.35 19.41 -0.71
N ASP A 385 33.80 20.18 -1.66
CA ASP A 385 34.55 21.02 -2.60
C ASP A 385 35.53 20.25 -3.50
N THR A 386 35.20 18.99 -3.82
CA THR A 386 35.94 18.13 -4.75
C THR A 386 35.13 17.83 -6.00
N LYS A 387 35.80 17.41 -7.08
CA LYS A 387 35.13 17.01 -8.33
C LYS A 387 34.21 15.80 -8.13
N GLU A 388 34.60 14.92 -7.21
CA GLU A 388 33.89 13.71 -6.84
C GLU A 388 32.60 14.04 -6.09
N ASN A 389 32.63 15.01 -5.17
CA ASN A 389 31.44 15.53 -4.52
C ASN A 389 30.50 16.26 -5.50
N ASP A 390 31.05 17.11 -6.38
CA ASP A 390 30.28 17.78 -7.42
C ASP A 390 29.58 16.77 -8.35
N ALA A 391 30.29 15.71 -8.75
CA ALA A 391 29.75 14.64 -9.55
C ALA A 391 28.59 13.92 -8.82
N TYR A 392 28.78 13.60 -7.54
CA TYR A 392 27.71 13.02 -6.72
C TYR A 392 26.48 13.91 -6.62
N LEU A 393 26.66 15.20 -6.31
CA LEU A 393 25.55 16.16 -6.19
C LEU A 393 24.79 16.26 -7.52
N LYS A 394 25.52 16.31 -8.64
CA LYS A 394 24.93 16.35 -9.98
C LYS A 394 24.16 15.07 -10.30
N ILE A 395 24.74 13.90 -10.02
CA ILE A 395 24.09 12.60 -10.24
C ILE A 395 22.82 12.50 -9.40
N ALA A 396 22.91 12.80 -8.10
CA ALA A 396 21.77 12.74 -7.19
C ALA A 396 20.66 13.70 -7.62
N LEU A 397 20.99 14.97 -7.89
CA LEU A 397 20.02 15.99 -8.29
C LEU A 397 19.31 15.61 -9.59
N ASN A 398 20.07 15.23 -10.62
CA ASN A 398 19.50 14.90 -11.92
C ASN A 398 18.73 13.56 -11.93
N SER A 399 18.96 12.69 -10.95
CA SER A 399 18.25 11.41 -10.80
C SER A 399 16.95 11.53 -9.99
N MET A 400 16.75 12.62 -9.24
CA MET A 400 15.54 12.83 -8.41
C MET A 400 14.31 13.29 -9.21
N GLY A 401 14.48 13.81 -10.44
CA GLY A 401 13.39 14.29 -11.28
C GLY A 401 13.03 15.75 -11.03
N GLY A 402 11.78 16.14 -11.35
CA GLY A 402 11.30 17.51 -11.17
C GLY A 402 11.25 17.94 -9.70
N GLN A 403 11.48 19.23 -9.45
CA GLN A 403 11.48 19.81 -8.10
C GLN A 403 10.07 19.91 -7.50
N ASN A 404 9.06 19.98 -8.36
CA ASN A 404 7.65 19.98 -8.01
C ASN A 404 6.87 19.03 -8.93
N ASP A 405 5.60 18.79 -8.61
CA ASP A 405 4.77 17.82 -9.35
C ASP A 405 4.57 18.24 -10.82
N GLU A 406 4.36 19.53 -11.12
CA GLU A 406 4.19 20.03 -12.49
C GLU A 406 5.41 19.79 -13.37
N GLU A 407 6.61 20.07 -12.85
CA GLU A 407 7.86 19.82 -13.55
C GLU A 407 8.12 18.32 -13.71
N HIS A 408 7.82 17.53 -12.67
CA HIS A 408 7.94 16.08 -12.72
C HIS A 408 7.06 15.49 -13.81
N ASP A 409 5.80 15.90 -13.88
CA ASP A 409 4.86 15.45 -14.90
C ASP A 409 5.34 15.84 -16.29
N LYS A 410 5.82 17.08 -16.47
CA LYS A 410 6.43 17.50 -17.74
C LYS A 410 7.61 16.63 -18.16
N TYR A 411 8.44 16.18 -17.21
CA TYR A 411 9.54 15.25 -17.49
C TYR A 411 9.04 13.87 -17.86
N VAL A 412 8.04 13.34 -17.14
CA VAL A 412 7.42 12.05 -17.46
C VAL A 412 6.79 12.08 -18.85
N GLU A 413 6.08 13.15 -19.22
CA GLU A 413 5.49 13.34 -20.55
C GLU A 413 6.54 13.40 -21.67
N LYS A 414 7.71 13.99 -21.40
CA LYS A 414 8.83 13.97 -22.36
C LYS A 414 9.39 12.56 -22.54
N ILE A 415 9.59 11.83 -21.43
CA ILE A 415 10.06 10.44 -21.48
C ILE A 415 9.06 9.56 -22.26
N LEU A 416 7.77 9.71 -21.97
CA LEU A 416 6.70 9.00 -22.66
C LEU A 416 6.79 9.23 -24.17
N ARG A 417 6.85 10.50 -24.61
CA ARG A 417 6.98 10.81 -26.04
C ARG A 417 8.25 10.25 -26.68
N ASN A 418 9.36 10.22 -25.95
CA ASN A 418 10.60 9.59 -26.44
C ASN A 418 10.44 8.08 -26.62
N VAL A 419 9.76 7.40 -25.68
CA VAL A 419 9.46 5.97 -25.78
C VAL A 419 8.50 5.69 -26.93
N LEU A 420 7.42 6.46 -27.08
CA LEU A 420 6.40 6.23 -28.10
C LEU A 420 6.94 6.27 -29.52
N LYS A 421 7.89 7.16 -29.81
CA LYS A 421 8.54 7.26 -31.12
C LYS A 421 9.24 5.98 -31.56
N GLU A 422 9.76 5.20 -30.62
CA GLU A 422 10.55 3.99 -30.89
C GLU A 422 9.70 2.70 -30.87
N VAL A 423 8.46 2.77 -30.42
CA VAL A 423 7.53 1.61 -30.34
C VAL A 423 6.37 1.71 -31.34
N VAL A 424 6.45 2.61 -32.32
CA VAL A 424 5.46 2.73 -33.39
C VAL A 424 5.42 1.43 -34.20
N ILE A 425 4.21 0.96 -34.51
CA ILE A 425 4.01 -0.19 -35.40
C ILE A 425 4.29 0.22 -36.84
N GLU A 426 5.22 -0.47 -37.48
CA GLU A 426 5.44 -0.37 -38.91
C GLU A 426 4.29 -1.08 -39.65
N LYS A 427 3.35 -0.30 -40.18
CA LYS A 427 2.26 -0.82 -41.03
C LYS A 427 2.85 -1.10 -42.41
N LYS A 428 3.18 -2.37 -42.70
CA LYS A 428 3.58 -2.82 -44.04
C LYS A 428 2.40 -3.35 -44.82
#